data_AF-A0A530AQU4-F1
#
_entry.id   AF-A0A530AQU4-F1
#
_cell.length_a   1.000
_cell.length_b   1.000
_cell.length_c   1.000
_cell.angle_alpha   90.00
_cell.angle_beta   90.00
_cell.angle_gamma   90.00
#
_symmetry.space_group_name_H-M   'P 1'
#
loop_
_entity.id
_entity.type
_entity.pdbx_description
1 polymer ?
#
loop_
_entity_poly.entity_id
_entity_poly.type
_entity_poly.pdbx_seq_one_letter_code
_entity_poly.pdbx_strand_id
1 'polypeptide(L)'
;MIFVPLPFVVALLLLVLLIRMLHAEQPSRPFLALIGLCILQSVLLGLRWGYGMTALRYVLPVVASGLPPIVFAGFRSLIHRSAADADSVRWLHAAPPVLMLALVLFAPALIDAAMIVIFVGYALAVLDLGRAGPDALDEARLDGAVAAHRALVIAALALCVSAFFDLAI
;
A
#
# COMPACT_ATOMS: atom_id res chain seq x y z
N MET A 1 2.48 -20.27 28.16
CA MET A 1 1.77 -20.50 26.87
C MET A 1 2.48 -19.65 25.83
N ILE A 2 2.89 -20.21 24.69
CA ILE A 2 3.52 -19.42 23.63
C ILE A 2 2.41 -18.59 22.98
N PHE A 3 2.38 -17.29 23.25
CA PHE A 3 1.44 -16.37 22.61
C PHE A 3 2.03 -15.96 21.27
N VAL A 4 1.37 -16.34 20.17
CA VAL A 4 1.72 -15.89 18.83
C VAL A 4 0.66 -14.88 18.38
N PRO A 5 1.00 -13.59 18.31
CA PRO A 5 0.07 -12.57 17.83
C PRO A 5 -0.44 -12.87 16.42
N LEU A 6 -1.74 -12.67 16.21
CA LEU A 6 -2.41 -12.87 14.91
C LEU A 6 -1.69 -12.18 13.72
N PRO A 7 -1.08 -10.98 13.86
CA PRO A 7 -0.33 -10.37 12.77
C PRO A 7 0.84 -11.21 12.24
N PHE A 8 1.43 -12.12 13.02
CA PHE A 8 2.48 -13.01 12.51
C PHE A 8 1.93 -14.08 11.57
N VAL A 9 0.71 -14.56 11.81
CA VAL A 9 0.05 -15.52 10.92
C VAL A 9 -0.25 -14.86 9.57
N VAL A 10 -0.76 -13.62 9.60
CA VAL A 10 -0.99 -12.82 8.38
C VAL A 10 0.32 -12.59 7.62
N ALA A 11 1.40 -12.24 8.32
CA ALA A 11 2.72 -12.06 7.71
C ALA A 11 3.20 -13.34 7.00
N LEU A 12 2.99 -14.51 7.61
CA LEU A 12 3.36 -15.80 7.01
C LEU A 12 2.55 -16.10 5.75
N LEU A 13 1.24 -15.88 5.77
CA LEU A 13 0.39 -16.07 4.59
C LEU A 13 0.80 -15.15 3.43
N LEU A 14 1.09 -13.88 3.74
CA LEU A 14 1.59 -12.92 2.77
C LEU A 14 2.99 -13.30 2.25
N LEU A 15 3.85 -13.87 3.09
CA LEU A 15 5.16 -14.37 2.66
C LEU A 15 5.02 -15.53 1.67
N VAL A 16 4.10 -16.46 1.92
CA VAL A 16 3.79 -17.54 0.98
C VAL A 16 3.27 -16.96 -0.34
N LEU A 17 2.39 -15.96 -0.29
CA LEU A 17 1.90 -15.25 -1.48
C LEU A 17 3.04 -14.55 -2.23
N LEU A 18 3.97 -13.89 -1.51
CA LEU A 18 5.12 -13.23 -2.10
C LEU A 18 6.01 -14.24 -2.85
N ILE A 19 6.29 -15.39 -2.23
CA ILE A 19 7.07 -16.47 -2.83
C ILE A 19 6.37 -16.98 -4.10
N ARG A 20 5.04 -17.18 -4.06
CA ARG A 20 4.25 -17.56 -5.24
C ARG A 20 4.38 -16.54 -6.37
N MET A 21 4.30 -15.24 -6.06
CA MET A 21 4.41 -14.19 -7.07
C MET A 21 5.82 -14.06 -7.66
N LEU A 22 6.87 -14.34 -6.86
CA LEU A 22 8.25 -14.38 -7.36
C LEU A 22 8.49 -15.52 -8.37
N HIS A 23 7.69 -16.59 -8.30
CA HIS A 23 7.74 -17.72 -9.24
C HIS A 23 6.84 -17.51 -10.47
N ALA A 24 6.10 -16.40 -10.56
CA ALA A 24 5.34 -16.07 -11.77
C ALA A 24 6.28 -15.61 -12.88
N GLU A 25 5.93 -15.87 -14.15
CA GLU A 25 6.81 -15.56 -15.28
C GLU A 25 7.06 -14.05 -15.48
N GLN A 26 6.12 -13.20 -15.05
CA GLN A 26 6.23 -11.75 -15.15
C GLN A 26 5.78 -11.09 -13.84
N PRO A 27 6.64 -11.07 -12.81
CA PRO A 27 6.28 -10.51 -11.52
C PRO A 27 6.16 -9.00 -11.61
N SER A 28 5.01 -8.47 -11.20
CA SER A 28 4.81 -7.03 -11.10
C SER A 28 5.56 -6.47 -9.88
N ARG A 29 6.72 -5.85 -10.13
CA ARG A 29 7.57 -5.19 -9.11
C ARG A 29 6.81 -4.36 -8.07
N PRO A 30 5.82 -3.51 -8.42
CA PRO A 30 5.08 -2.75 -7.41
C PRO A 30 4.20 -3.62 -6.50
N PHE A 31 3.63 -4.72 -6.99
CA PHE A 31 2.85 -5.63 -6.15
C PHE A 31 3.74 -6.46 -5.22
N LEU A 32 4.93 -6.86 -5.69
CA LEU A 32 5.93 -7.49 -4.82
C LEU A 32 6.34 -6.53 -3.68
N ALA A 33 6.59 -5.26 -4.01
CA ALA A 33 6.90 -4.22 -3.02
C ALA A 33 5.73 -4.00 -2.05
N LEU A 34 4.49 -3.99 -2.55
CA LEU A 34 3.28 -3.85 -1.73
C LEU A 34 3.17 -4.99 -0.72
N ILE A 35 3.29 -6.23 -1.19
CA ILE A 35 3.21 -7.41 -0.31
C ILE A 35 4.37 -7.41 0.68
N GLY A 36 5.59 -7.08 0.25
CA GLY A 36 6.74 -6.94 1.14
C GLY A 36 6.50 -5.91 2.25
N LEU A 37 5.90 -4.77 1.90
CA LEU A 37 5.57 -3.73 2.88
C LEU A 37 4.45 -4.18 3.83
N CYS A 38 3.43 -4.88 3.35
CA CYS A 38 2.38 -5.46 4.19
C CYS A 38 2.92 -6.52 5.16
N ILE A 39 3.87 -7.37 4.72
CA ILE A 39 4.56 -8.34 5.60
C ILE A 39 5.28 -7.57 6.72
N LEU A 40 6.07 -6.55 6.35
CA LEU A 40 6.81 -5.74 7.32
C LEU A 40 5.85 -5.10 8.34
N GLN A 41 4.78 -4.46 7.89
CA GLN A 41 3.78 -3.87 8.78
C GLN A 41 3.13 -4.89 9.72
N SER A 42 2.75 -6.05 9.19
CA SER A 42 2.10 -7.09 9.99
C SER A 42 3.05 -7.61 11.07
N VAL A 43 4.33 -7.77 10.76
CA VAL A 43 5.36 -8.08 11.76
C VAL A 43 5.47 -6.97 12.79
N LEU A 44 5.61 -5.70 12.38
CA LEU A 44 5.73 -4.57 13.31
C LEU A 44 4.50 -4.42 14.23
N LEU A 45 3.29 -4.65 13.72
CA LEU A 45 2.07 -4.70 14.52
C LEU A 45 2.11 -5.83 15.55
N GLY A 46 2.58 -7.01 15.15
CA GLY A 46 2.80 -8.16 16.04
C GLY A 46 3.80 -7.87 17.15
N LEU A 47 4.92 -7.19 16.85
CA LEU A 47 5.89 -6.77 17.87
C LEU A 47 5.33 -5.71 18.81
N ARG A 48 4.62 -4.71 18.29
CA ARG A 48 4.05 -3.61 19.11
C ARG A 48 3.00 -4.13 20.07
N TRP A 49 1.98 -4.80 19.56
CA TRP A 49 0.81 -5.21 20.34
C TRP A 49 1.00 -6.55 21.06
N GLY A 50 1.83 -7.43 20.50
CA GLY A 50 2.06 -8.76 21.07
C GLY A 50 3.19 -8.84 22.07
N TYR A 51 4.23 -8.03 21.88
CA TYR A 51 5.43 -8.02 22.73
C TYR A 51 5.63 -6.69 23.47
N GLY A 52 4.69 -5.73 23.32
CA GLY A 52 4.70 -4.48 24.07
C GLY A 52 5.77 -3.47 23.62
N MET A 53 6.33 -3.61 22.42
CA MET A 53 7.35 -2.69 21.92
C MET A 53 6.76 -1.32 21.56
N THR A 54 6.83 -0.38 22.50
CA THR A 54 6.26 0.98 22.37
C THR A 54 7.01 1.85 21.36
N ALA A 55 8.31 1.64 21.16
CA ALA A 55 9.13 2.37 20.18
C ALA A 55 8.59 2.26 18.73
N LEU A 56 7.90 1.15 18.42
CA LEU A 56 7.30 0.93 17.11
C LEU A 56 6.15 1.88 16.79
N ARG A 57 5.62 2.62 17.78
CA ARG A 57 4.61 3.67 17.58
C ARG A 57 5.07 4.73 16.59
N TYR A 58 6.37 5.04 16.53
CA TYR A 58 6.91 6.05 15.62
C TYR A 58 7.29 5.48 14.25
N VAL A 59 7.60 4.18 14.19
CA VAL A 59 8.00 3.48 12.95
C VAL A 59 6.77 3.11 12.11
N LEU A 60 5.69 2.67 12.77
CA LEU A 60 4.47 2.21 12.11
C LEU A 60 3.85 3.24 11.14
N PRO A 61 3.67 4.51 11.52
CA PRO A 61 3.07 5.51 10.61
C PRO A 61 3.95 5.80 9.39
N VAL A 62 5.28 5.84 9.58
CA VAL A 62 6.24 6.03 8.49
C VAL A 62 6.15 4.89 7.48
N VAL A 63 6.17 3.64 7.96
CA VAL A 63 6.02 2.46 7.11
C VAL A 63 4.64 2.45 6.43
N ALA A 64 3.58 2.85 7.14
CA ALA A 64 2.22 2.90 6.61
C ALA A 64 1.99 3.94 5.53
N SER A 65 2.62 5.10 5.63
CA SER A 65 2.56 6.12 4.58
C SER A 65 3.14 5.65 3.23
N GLY A 66 3.93 4.58 3.22
CA GLY A 66 4.45 3.96 2.00
C GLY A 66 3.44 3.07 1.26
N LEU A 67 2.35 2.63 1.89
CA LEU A 67 1.36 1.78 1.22
C LEU A 67 0.64 2.50 0.07
N PRO A 68 0.01 3.68 0.28
CA PRO A 68 -0.78 4.32 -0.76
C PRO A 68 0.00 4.65 -2.05
N PRO A 69 1.26 5.15 -2.01
CA PRO A 69 2.03 5.40 -3.24
C PRO A 69 2.38 4.11 -4.00
N ILE A 70 2.65 2.99 -3.30
CA ILE A 70 2.96 1.71 -3.96
C ILE A 70 1.70 1.13 -4.62
N VAL A 71 0.54 1.22 -3.95
CA VAL A 71 -0.75 0.80 -4.55
C VAL A 71 -1.02 1.57 -5.84
N PHE A 72 -0.86 2.89 -5.80
CA PHE A 72 -1.03 3.75 -6.98
C PHE A 72 -0.03 3.40 -8.10
N ALA A 73 1.25 3.20 -7.78
CA ALA A 73 2.26 2.74 -8.74
C ALA A 73 1.89 1.40 -9.37
N GLY A 74 1.37 0.47 -8.58
CA GLY A 74 0.89 -0.84 -9.01
C GLY A 74 -0.17 -0.73 -10.09
N PHE A 75 -1.24 0.00 -9.82
CA PHE A 75 -2.32 0.20 -10.80
C PHE A 75 -1.89 1.03 -12.01
N ARG A 76 -1.06 2.07 -11.82
CA ARG A 76 -0.53 2.86 -12.93
C ARG A 76 0.32 2.01 -13.87
N SER A 77 1.13 1.10 -13.34
CA SER A 77 1.94 0.17 -14.16
C SER A 77 1.09 -0.82 -14.97
N LEU A 78 -0.09 -1.19 -14.46
CA LEU A 78 -1.02 -2.07 -15.16
C LEU A 78 -1.74 -1.35 -16.31
N ILE A 79 -2.06 -0.07 -16.13
CA ILE A 79 -2.84 0.74 -17.08
C ILE A 79 -1.94 1.43 -18.13
N HIS A 80 -0.71 1.78 -17.78
CA HIS A 80 0.26 2.40 -18.70
C HIS A 80 1.50 1.52 -18.84
N ARG A 81 1.45 0.56 -19.78
CA ARG A 81 2.54 -0.38 -20.09
C ARG A 81 3.75 0.26 -20.80
N SER A 82 3.95 1.57 -20.65
CA SER A 82 5.12 2.27 -21.19
C SER A 82 6.17 2.39 -20.10
N ALA A 83 7.10 1.43 -20.11
CA ALA A 83 8.22 1.26 -19.18
C ALA A 83 9.28 2.40 -19.21
N ALA A 84 8.99 3.53 -19.85
CA ALA A 84 9.98 4.58 -20.12
C ALA A 84 10.01 5.72 -19.09
N ASP A 85 9.05 5.80 -18.16
CA ASP A 85 8.92 6.94 -17.23
C ASP A 85 9.19 6.59 -15.75
N ALA A 86 9.81 5.42 -15.51
CA ALA A 86 9.98 4.82 -14.19
C ALA A 86 10.93 5.58 -13.24
N ASP A 87 11.81 6.47 -13.75
CA ASP A 87 12.85 7.10 -12.94
C ASP A 87 12.43 8.48 -12.38
N SER A 88 11.56 9.23 -13.07
CA SER A 88 11.11 10.56 -12.62
C SER A 88 10.06 10.47 -11.51
N VAL A 89 9.24 9.41 -11.50
CA VAL A 89 8.16 9.19 -10.51
C VAL A 89 8.68 8.59 -9.20
N ARG A 90 9.92 8.10 -9.19
CA ARG A 90 10.55 7.45 -8.03
C ARG A 90 10.71 8.40 -6.83
N TRP A 91 10.88 9.70 -7.09
CA TRP A 91 10.93 10.73 -6.05
C TRP A 91 9.55 11.05 -5.46
N LEU A 92 8.50 11.04 -6.29
CA LEU A 92 7.13 11.30 -5.83
C LEU A 92 6.60 10.18 -4.91
N HIS A 93 7.11 8.94 -5.07
CA HIS A 93 6.79 7.82 -4.19
C HIS A 93 7.50 7.87 -2.83
N ALA A 94 8.64 8.55 -2.72
CA ALA A 94 9.36 8.73 -1.45
C ALA A 94 8.81 9.89 -0.60
N ALA A 95 8.00 10.78 -1.20
CA ALA A 95 7.50 11.96 -0.53
C ALA A 95 6.63 11.65 0.72
N PRO A 96 5.66 10.70 0.69
CA PRO A 96 4.84 10.43 1.86
C PRO A 96 5.62 9.86 3.06
N PRO A 97 6.55 8.89 2.91
CA PRO A 97 7.41 8.45 4.00
C PRO A 97 8.32 9.54 4.58
N VAL A 98 8.88 10.41 3.74
CA VAL A 98 9.74 11.51 4.19
C VAL A 98 8.92 12.56 4.95
N LEU A 99 7.73 12.92 4.43
CA LEU A 99 6.80 13.81 5.12
C LEU A 99 6.40 13.23 6.48
N MET A 100 6.09 11.94 6.53
CA MET A 100 5.70 11.27 7.76
C MET A 100 6.83 11.22 8.78
N LEU A 101 8.07 10.99 8.32
CA LEU A 101 9.25 11.05 9.17
C LEU A 101 9.45 12.46 9.76
N ALA A 102 9.26 13.51 8.96
CA ALA A 102 9.33 14.89 9.44
C ALA A 102 8.23 15.18 10.48
N LEU A 103 6.99 14.72 10.26
CA LEU A 103 5.90 14.87 11.22
C LEU A 103 6.18 14.15 12.54
N VAL A 104 6.75 12.94 12.49
CA VAL A 104 7.16 12.19 13.69
C VAL A 104 8.18 12.98 14.52
N LEU A 105 9.09 13.71 13.88
CA LEU A 105 10.15 14.46 14.55
C LEU A 105 9.70 15.85 15.04
N PHE A 106 8.89 16.56 14.26
CA PHE A 106 8.59 17.98 14.50
C PHE A 106 7.15 18.25 14.95
N ALA A 107 6.18 17.41 14.56
CA ALA A 107 4.75 17.65 14.80
C ALA A 107 3.95 16.34 14.94
N PRO A 108 4.21 15.54 15.99
CA PRO A 108 3.56 14.23 16.16
C PRO A 108 2.03 14.32 16.29
N ALA A 109 1.50 15.48 16.70
CA ALA A 109 0.07 15.74 16.77
C ALA A 109 -0.62 15.77 15.39
N LEU A 110 0.13 15.96 14.29
CA LEU A 110 -0.40 16.00 12.93
C LEU A 110 -0.31 14.66 12.20
N ILE A 111 0.26 13.62 12.82
CA ILE A 111 0.44 12.28 12.23
C ILE A 111 -0.90 11.75 11.73
N ASP A 112 -1.94 11.75 12.56
CA ASP A 112 -3.21 11.12 12.23
C ASP A 112 -3.92 11.87 11.08
N ALA A 113 -3.93 13.21 11.16
CA ALA A 113 -4.48 14.06 10.09
C ALA A 113 -3.73 13.87 8.76
N ALA A 114 -2.40 13.85 8.80
CA ALA A 114 -1.59 13.65 7.60
C ALA A 114 -1.80 12.25 7.00
N MET A 115 -1.91 11.22 7.84
CA MET A 115 -2.17 9.85 7.39
C MET A 115 -3.52 9.75 6.68
N ILE A 116 -4.57 10.36 7.23
CA ILE A 116 -5.89 10.45 6.57
C ILE A 116 -5.76 11.14 5.21
N VAL A 117 -5.09 12.30 5.14
CA VAL A 117 -4.92 13.05 3.89
C VAL A 117 -4.16 12.22 2.85
N ILE A 118 -3.09 11.54 3.24
CA ILE A 118 -2.30 10.69 2.34
C ILE A 118 -3.18 9.53 1.83
N PHE A 119 -3.84 8.80 2.72
CA PHE A 119 -4.65 7.63 2.33
C PHE A 119 -5.84 8.02 1.45
N VAL A 120 -6.59 9.05 1.83
CA VAL A 120 -7.74 9.54 1.05
C VAL A 120 -7.28 10.14 -0.28
N GLY A 121 -6.22 10.95 -0.29
CA GLY A 121 -5.67 11.55 -1.50
C GLY A 121 -5.24 10.51 -2.53
N TYR A 122 -4.53 9.46 -2.09
CA TYR A 122 -4.16 8.35 -2.97
C TYR A 122 -5.33 7.46 -3.34
N ALA A 123 -6.31 7.23 -2.47
CA ALA A 123 -7.53 6.50 -2.84
C ALA A 123 -8.28 7.21 -3.98
N LEU A 124 -8.40 8.55 -3.90
CA LEU A 124 -8.98 9.36 -4.97
C LEU A 124 -8.15 9.28 -6.26
N ALA A 125 -6.82 9.34 -6.17
CA ALA A 125 -5.93 9.20 -7.33
C ALA A 125 -6.05 7.82 -7.99
N VAL A 126 -6.19 6.75 -7.20
CA VAL A 126 -6.43 5.39 -7.70
C VAL A 126 -7.79 5.30 -8.39
N LEU A 127 -8.85 5.88 -7.81
CA LEU A 127 -10.16 5.92 -8.44
C LEU A 127 -10.17 6.73 -9.72
N ASP A 128 -9.46 7.86 -9.76
CA ASP A 128 -9.33 8.68 -10.97
C ASP A 128 -8.65 7.92 -12.11
N LEU A 129 -7.61 7.15 -11.79
CA LEU A 129 -6.97 6.24 -12.73
C LEU A 129 -7.94 5.17 -13.28
N GLY A 130 -8.88 4.69 -12.44
CA GLY A 130 -9.96 3.79 -12.87
C GLY A 130 -11.08 4.48 -13.65
N ARG A 131 -11.30 5.79 -13.46
CA ARG A 131 -12.29 6.60 -14.19
C ARG A 131 -11.80 7.03 -15.58
N ALA A 132 -10.50 7.18 -15.78
CA ALA A 132 -9.90 7.38 -17.10
C ALA A 132 -10.22 6.23 -18.08
N GLY A 133 -10.68 5.09 -17.56
CA GLY A 133 -11.77 4.35 -18.19
C GLY A 133 -11.43 3.49 -19.41
N PRO A 134 -12.42 2.71 -19.89
CA PRO A 134 -12.26 1.52 -20.73
C PRO A 134 -11.85 1.79 -22.19
N ASP A 135 -11.88 3.04 -22.64
CA ASP A 135 -11.60 3.41 -24.03
C ASP A 135 -10.10 3.25 -24.41
N ALA A 136 -9.21 3.10 -23.43
CA ALA A 136 -7.82 2.68 -23.63
C ALA A 136 -7.58 1.17 -23.42
N LEU A 137 -8.59 0.44 -22.92
CA LEU A 137 -8.56 -1.00 -22.62
C LEU A 137 -9.30 -1.84 -23.67
N ASP A 138 -10.02 -1.20 -24.60
CA ASP A 138 -10.92 -1.84 -25.56
C ASP A 138 -10.22 -2.77 -26.58
N GLU A 139 -8.90 -2.65 -26.74
CA GLU A 139 -8.12 -3.52 -27.65
C GLU A 139 -7.39 -4.70 -26.97
N ALA A 140 -7.41 -4.81 -25.62
CA ALA A 140 -6.61 -5.82 -24.92
C ALA A 140 -7.37 -6.62 -23.85
N ARG A 141 -8.19 -7.57 -24.33
CA ARG A 141 -8.65 -8.79 -23.62
C ARG A 141 -9.60 -8.54 -22.42
N LEU A 142 -10.89 -8.69 -22.72
CA LEU A 142 -12.03 -8.66 -21.80
C LEU A 142 -11.94 -9.63 -20.60
N ASP A 143 -11.07 -10.64 -20.60
CA ASP A 143 -10.92 -11.55 -19.44
C ASP A 143 -10.12 -10.97 -18.26
N GLY A 144 -9.22 -9.99 -18.49
CA GLY A 144 -8.34 -9.43 -17.45
C GLY A 144 -8.72 -8.04 -16.97
N ALA A 145 -9.30 -7.22 -17.84
CA ALA A 145 -9.62 -5.81 -17.57
C ALA A 145 -10.66 -5.65 -16.45
N VAL A 146 -11.70 -6.49 -16.44
CA VAL A 146 -12.75 -6.46 -15.42
C VAL A 146 -12.20 -6.86 -14.04
N ALA A 147 -11.32 -7.86 -13.97
CA ALA A 147 -10.68 -8.28 -12.73
C ALA A 147 -9.74 -7.20 -12.18
N ALA A 148 -8.96 -6.55 -13.05
CA ALA A 148 -8.08 -5.44 -12.68
C ALA A 148 -8.87 -4.22 -12.17
N HIS A 149 -9.98 -3.88 -12.84
CA HIS A 149 -10.86 -2.80 -12.40
C HIS A 149 -11.53 -3.10 -11.05
N ARG A 150 -12.01 -4.33 -10.84
CA ARG A 150 -12.53 -4.76 -9.53
C ARG A 150 -11.47 -4.68 -8.43
N ALA A 151 -10.24 -5.13 -8.71
CA ALA A 151 -9.13 -5.02 -7.78
C ALA A 151 -8.80 -3.56 -7.42
N LEU A 152 -8.88 -2.66 -8.40
CA LEU A 152 -8.69 -1.22 -8.20
C LEU A 152 -9.73 -0.63 -7.26
N VAL A 153 -11.01 -0.92 -7.50
CA VAL A 153 -12.12 -0.46 -6.64
C VAL A 153 -11.97 -1.02 -5.22
N ILE A 154 -11.63 -2.31 -5.08
CA ILE A 154 -11.41 -2.94 -3.77
C ILE A 154 -10.23 -2.28 -3.05
N ALA A 155 -9.13 -1.98 -3.75
CA ALA A 155 -7.97 -1.33 -3.16
C ALA A 155 -8.29 0.10 -2.70
N ALA A 156 -8.99 0.89 -3.51
CA ALA A 156 -9.44 2.23 -3.13
C ALA A 156 -10.37 2.18 -1.91
N LEU A 157 -11.31 1.24 -1.88
CA LEU A 157 -12.21 1.05 -0.75
C LEU A 157 -11.44 0.63 0.52
N ALA A 158 -10.46 -0.25 0.39
CA ALA A 158 -9.60 -0.65 1.49
C ALA A 158 -8.78 0.52 2.05
N LEU A 159 -8.27 1.41 1.20
CA LEU A 159 -7.58 2.63 1.64
C LEU A 159 -8.52 3.57 2.41
N CYS A 160 -9.75 3.77 1.93
CA CYS A 160 -10.76 4.56 2.63
C CYS A 160 -11.14 3.96 3.99
N VAL A 161 -11.34 2.64 4.05
CA VAL A 161 -11.63 1.92 5.30
C VAL A 161 -10.47 2.02 6.28
N SER A 162 -9.22 1.90 5.81
CA SER A 162 -8.04 2.09 6.64
C SER A 162 -7.99 3.50 7.25
N ALA A 163 -8.20 4.53 6.44
CA ALA A 163 -8.24 5.92 6.92
C ALA A 163 -9.36 6.15 7.95
N PHE A 164 -10.50 5.46 7.80
CA PHE A 164 -11.58 5.51 8.78
C PHE A 164 -11.20 4.85 10.11
N PHE A 165 -10.51 3.70 10.08
CA PHE A 165 -10.00 3.07 11.30
C PHE A 165 -8.98 3.95 12.03
N ASP A 166 -8.13 4.66 11.28
CA ASP A 166 -7.18 5.62 11.85
C ASP A 166 -7.88 6.83 12.51
N LEU A 167 -9.09 7.19 12.08
CA LEU A 167 -9.91 8.22 12.75
C LEU A 167 -10.54 7.72 14.06
N ALA A 168 -10.76 6.41 14.18
CA ALA A 168 -11.51 5.80 15.28
C ALA A 168 -10.63 5.38 16.48
N ILE A 169 -9.30 5.37 16.33
CA ILE A 169 -8.29 4.98 17.32
C ILE A 169 -7.65 6.21 17.94
#